data_AF-A0A3B8YKT9-F1
#
_entry.id   AF-A0A3B8YKT9-F1
#
_cell.length_a   1.000
_cell.length_b   1.000
_cell.length_c   1.000
_cell.angle_alpha   90.00
_cell.angle_beta   90.00
_cell.angle_gamma   90.00
#
_symmetry.space_group_name_H-M   'P 1'
#
loop_
_entity.id
_entity.type
_entity.pdbx_description
1 polymer ?
#
loop_
_entity_poly.entity_id
_entity_poly.type
_entity_poly.pdbx_seq_one_letter_code
_entity_poly.pdbx_strand_id
1 'polypeptide(L)' 'ANVGDTRTLIIHPATTTHEQLSKEAQLASGVYPNMLRLSLGLEHIDDIKYELDEALSKL' A
#
# COMPACT_ATOMS: atom_id res chain seq x y z
N ALA A 1 6.83 8.07 1.46
CA ALA A 1 6.30 6.96 2.27
C ALA A 1 7.36 5.89 2.43
N ASN A 2 7.41 5.26 3.61
CA ASN A 2 8.49 4.35 3.99
C ASN A 2 8.23 2.91 3.52
N VAL A 3 9.28 2.11 3.51
CA VAL A 3 9.27 0.65 3.34
C VAL A 3 10.23 0.08 4.38
N GLY A 4 9.87 -1.04 5.02
CA GLY A 4 10.72 -1.70 6.01
C GLY A 4 10.72 -1.05 7.41
N ASP A 5 9.63 -0.38 7.78
CA ASP A 5 9.39 0.09 9.15
C ASP A 5 9.01 -1.12 10.05
N THR A 6 9.12 -0.97 11.38
CA THR A 6 8.64 -2.00 12.31
C THR A 6 7.12 -2.08 12.35
N ARG A 7 6.43 -1.04 11.86
CA ARG A 7 4.98 -0.97 11.74
C ARG A 7 4.51 -1.21 10.30
N THR A 8 3.39 -1.90 10.17
CA THR A 8 2.70 -2.12 8.89
C THR A 8 2.17 -0.79 8.35
N LEU A 9 2.39 -0.55 7.05
CA LEU A 9 2.00 0.68 6.36
C LEU A 9 1.32 0.36 5.03
N ILE A 10 0.19 1.01 4.75
CA ILE A 10 -0.49 0.97 3.45
C ILE A 10 -0.47 2.36 2.81
N ILE A 11 -0.25 2.41 1.49
CA ILE A 11 -0.31 3.65 0.72
C ILE A 11 -1.00 3.46 -0.62
N HIS A 12 -1.40 4.57 -1.22
CA HIS A 12 -1.84 4.67 -2.61
C HIS A 12 -0.72 5.30 -3.47
N PRO A 13 0.13 4.52 -4.17
CA PRO A 13 1.34 5.05 -4.79
C PRO A 13 1.08 6.14 -5.83
N ALA A 14 -0.01 6.04 -6.60
CA ALA A 14 -0.36 6.98 -7.66
C ALA A 14 -0.63 8.41 -7.15
N THR A 15 -1.08 8.57 -5.90
CA THR A 15 -1.35 9.87 -5.26
C THR A 15 -0.43 10.12 -4.06
N THR A 16 0.66 9.36 -3.93
CA THR A 16 1.64 9.57 -2.87
C THR A 16 3.06 9.47 -3.42
N THR A 17 3.71 8.31 -3.35
CA THR A 17 5.14 8.16 -3.70
C THR A 17 5.46 8.41 -5.16
N HIS A 18 4.49 8.26 -6.07
CA HIS A 18 4.67 8.45 -7.51
C HIS A 18 3.83 9.61 -8.05
N GLU A 19 3.30 10.46 -7.19
CA GLU A 19 2.42 11.58 -7.58
C GLU A 19 3.08 12.57 -8.56
N GLN A 20 4.42 12.66 -8.54
CA GLN A 20 5.18 13.56 -9.40
C GLN A 20 5.32 13.05 -10.85
N LEU A 21 4.98 11.79 -11.12
CA LEU A 21 4.99 11.22 -12.46
C LEU A 21 3.68 11.53 -13.20
N SER A 22 3.74 11.66 -14.53
CA SER A 22 2.53 11.67 -15.35
C SER A 22 1.81 10.32 -15.24
N LYS A 23 0.51 10.28 -15.55
CA LYS A 23 -0.29 9.04 -15.50
C LYS A 23 0.31 7.94 -16.40
N GLU A 24 0.84 8.33 -17.56
CA GLU A 24 1.48 7.43 -18.51
C GLU A 24 2.78 6.86 -17.95
N ALA A 25 3.60 7.69 -17.29
CA ALA A 25 4.82 7.26 -16.63
C ALA A 25 4.56 6.40 -15.38
N GLN A 26 3.48 6.68 -14.64
CA GLN A 26 3.02 5.80 -13.56
C GLN A 26 2.66 4.42 -14.10
N LEU A 27 1.82 4.34 -15.13
CA LEU A 27 1.43 3.07 -15.74
C LEU A 27 2.64 2.30 -16.30
N ALA A 28 3.56 3.00 -16.98
CA ALA A 28 4.78 2.40 -17.53
C ALA A 28 5.73 1.85 -16.45
N SER A 29 5.68 2.41 -15.23
CA SER A 29 6.45 1.93 -14.07
C SER A 29 5.68 0.89 -13.22
N GLY A 30 4.51 0.44 -13.67
CA GLY A 30 3.68 -0.55 -12.98
C GLY A 30 2.83 0.02 -11.84
N VAL A 31 2.71 1.34 -11.74
CA VAL A 31 1.83 2.02 -10.78
C VAL A 31 0.46 2.23 -11.42
N TYR A 32 -0.54 1.49 -10.95
CA TYR A 32 -1.91 1.60 -11.43
C TYR A 32 -2.73 2.59 -10.59
N PRO A 33 -3.75 3.26 -11.17
CA PRO A 33 -4.55 4.28 -10.48
C PRO A 33 -5.33 3.82 -9.25
N ASN A 34 -5.56 2.52 -9.07
CA ASN A 34 -6.28 1.96 -7.91
C ASN A 34 -5.38 1.00 -7.10
N MET A 35 -4.05 1.10 -7.28
CA MET A 35 -3.11 0.21 -6.59
C MET A 35 -2.94 0.64 -5.14
N LEU A 36 -3.08 -0.32 -4.22
CA LEU A 36 -2.60 -0.18 -2.84
C LEU A 36 -1.30 -0.95 -2.70
N ARG A 37 -0.32 -0.35 -2.01
CA ARG A 37 0.94 -1.00 -1.66
C ARG A 37 1.02 -1.16 -0.16
N LEU A 38 1.20 -2.40 0.30
CA LEU A 38 1.39 -2.75 1.70
C LEU A 38 2.87 -3.04 1.98
N SER A 39 3.43 -2.41 3.02
CA SER A 39 4.72 -2.75 3.62
C SER A 39 4.43 -3.40 4.96
N LEU A 40 4.64 -4.71 5.06
CA LEU A 40 4.42 -5.46 6.30
C LEU A 40 5.49 -5.10 7.33
N GLY A 41 5.05 -4.80 8.55
CA GLY A 41 5.90 -4.56 9.70
C GLY A 41 6.26 -5.86 10.42
N LEU A 42 6.57 -5.75 11.70
CA LEU A 42 6.98 -6.87 12.57
C LEU A 42 5.91 -7.25 13.59
N GLU A 43 4.66 -6.82 13.39
CA GLU A 43 3.54 -7.23 14.21
C GLU A 43 3.27 -8.75 14.12
N HIS A 44 2.49 -9.28 15.05
CA HIS A 44 2.09 -10.68 14.99
C HIS A 44 1.28 -10.94 13.72
N ILE A 45 1.60 -12.05 13.03
CA ILE A 45 0.99 -12.34 11.72
C ILE A 45 -0.54 -12.45 11.79
N ASP A 46 -1.08 -12.97 12.90
CA ASP A 46 -2.53 -13.11 13.07
C ASP A 46 -3.23 -11.76 13.25
N ASP A 47 -2.56 -10.77 13.86
CA ASP A 47 -3.12 -9.42 14.03
C ASP A 47 -3.22 -8.72 12.66
N ILE A 48 -2.16 -8.82 11.84
CA ILE A 48 -2.15 -8.28 10.47
C ILE A 48 -3.27 -8.91 9.63
N LYS A 49 -3.44 -10.23 9.71
CA LYS A 49 -4.50 -10.93 8.96
C LYS A 49 -5.89 -10.51 9.43
N TYR A 50 -6.09 -10.45 10.75
CA TYR A 50 -7.35 -10.01 11.34
C TYR A 50 -7.72 -8.59 10.87
N GLU A 51 -6.78 -7.64 10.94
CA GLU A 51 -7.04 -6.26 10.51
C GLU A 51 -7.35 -6.15 9.02
N LEU A 52 -6.63 -6.90 8.16
CA LEU A 52 -6.91 -6.93 6.72
C LEU A 52 -8.28 -7.55 6.42
N ASP A 53 -8.63 -8.67 7.05
CA ASP A 53 -9.93 -9.32 6.86
C ASP A 53 -11.07 -8.40 7.33
N GLU A 54 -10.91 -7.75 8.47
CA GLU A 54 -11.87 -6.79 9.02
C GLU A 54 -12.09 -5.61 8.08
N ALA A 55 -11.00 -5.00 7.59
CA ALA A 55 -11.05 -3.87 6.68
C ALA A 55 -11.69 -4.25 5.33
N LEU A 56 -11.32 -5.40 4.76
CA LEU A 56 -11.85 -5.86 3.47
C LEU A 56 -13.33 -6.25 3.57
N SER A 57 -13.81 -6.72 4.73
CA SER A 57 -15.22 -7.05 4.93
C SER A 57 -16.17 -5.85 4.91
N LYS A 58 -15.63 -4.63 5.02
CA LYS A 58 -16.38 -3.36 5.04
C LYS A 58 -16.47 -2.68 3.68
N LEU A 59 -15.84 -3.23 2.64
CA LEU A 59 -15.89 -2.75 1.25
C LEU A 59 -17.12 -3.28 0.53
#